data_AF-G8B981-F1
#
_entry.id   AF-G8B981-F1
#
_cell.length_a   1.000
_cell.length_b   1.000
_cell.length_c   1.000
_cell.angle_alpha   90.00
_cell.angle_beta   90.00
_cell.angle_gamma   90.00
#
_symmetry.space_group_name_H-M   'P 1'
#
loop_
_entity.id
_entity.type
_entity.pdbx_description
1 polymer ?
#
loop_
_entity_poly.entity_id
_entity_poly.type
_entity_poly.pdbx_seq_one_letter_code
_entity_poly.pdbx_strand_id
1 'polypeptide(L)'
;MNIIKQAKAKNIFLLEKPVNTFIRRVGAEQSKSSGPLLRCIDLLINQHQPELIKKYRIEPIDDQYELKQRIWDKLKLRRTDQDPVLVKRMKYKPSDVLYTKEYNNFIKEIYPVNDDPFQSATAPLDLKHNATKYQGINHEHAFKRYLDLPKPAPQFLPPSILQTFINKYVLRYRQFANRNVLEGCMLRDDTNGLSSAIRKENSRRYEYLNSCQFILNDLKQVGFELTQQEQVRMIYLSYFKDRKDIISQLGEDKDLGYSRFTFAEYDSILATFGDRRDLLGVLLLLAIRHDQFDIISDILPKVGLGGIIGVENKSDLKVIDISLINLLGYFNTFIDRPEYIQYLANTIEVLNQIPVITNEIVDGLIKVLTDLDLIKHAEILFETAYFQPAYTNEDSEILTEWRYIYTKLKGMTQNESVFYKLSPNHYSFLTLFQGYCRGQSFDKIRHLMHVMDNLTKQRMSTKMYFDIFKSFKNRNDWPLKDLNFILTRLINEIDSSKDNDDLDALKLLSRMGLLENSFAMEDQWDGEFATTYHGDSPLRLSNLLLECIFMVCTSRLYQMGVTAKLSSLKDLKVRWEAMVEPKKVGPFEADRLSYINKAILMEVVHIMV
;
A
#
# COMPACT_ATOMS: atom_id res chain seq x y z
N MET A 1 2.58 3.20 26.65
CA MET A 1 3.43 2.80 25.50
C MET A 1 4.94 3.06 25.72
N ASN A 2 5.39 3.10 26.98
CA ASN A 2 6.80 3.24 27.41
C ASN A 2 7.51 1.87 27.57
N ILE A 3 6.86 0.77 27.19
CA ILE A 3 7.32 -0.61 27.44
C ILE A 3 8.56 -0.96 26.59
N ILE A 4 8.79 -0.24 25.48
CA ILE A 4 9.89 -0.42 24.52
C ILE A 4 11.21 0.25 24.97
N LYS A 5 11.18 1.23 25.90
CA LYS A 5 12.35 2.04 26.24
C LYS A 5 13.49 1.30 26.98
N GLN A 6 13.30 0.06 27.45
CA GLN A 6 14.28 -0.58 28.35
C GLN A 6 14.61 -2.05 28.10
N ALA A 7 13.96 -2.78 27.20
CA ALA A 7 14.21 -4.23 27.11
C ALA A 7 15.62 -4.64 26.60
N LYS A 8 16.34 -3.86 25.77
CA LYS A 8 17.60 -4.32 25.13
C LYS A 8 18.69 -3.27 24.84
N ALA A 9 18.84 -2.21 25.64
CA ALA A 9 19.94 -1.23 25.49
C ALA A 9 21.36 -1.84 25.54
N LYS A 10 21.52 -3.12 25.89
CA LYS A 10 22.79 -3.84 25.76
C LYS A 10 23.03 -4.52 24.42
N ASN A 11 22.06 -4.85 23.57
CA ASN A 11 22.29 -5.65 22.36
C ASN A 11 21.96 -4.93 21.04
N ILE A 12 21.51 -3.67 21.10
CA ILE A 12 21.30 -2.84 19.90
C ILE A 12 22.59 -2.72 19.06
N PHE A 13 23.76 -2.81 19.68
CA PHE A 13 25.05 -2.86 18.97
C PHE A 13 25.14 -4.01 17.95
N LEU A 14 24.36 -5.09 18.11
CA LEU A 14 24.31 -6.19 17.15
C LEU A 14 23.76 -5.75 15.79
N LEU A 15 22.96 -4.68 15.76
CA LEU A 15 22.42 -4.10 14.53
C LEU A 15 23.41 -3.15 13.85
N GLU A 16 24.38 -2.60 14.59
CA GLU A 16 25.26 -1.54 14.10
C GLU A 16 26.07 -1.98 12.87
N LYS A 17 26.75 -3.12 12.95
CA LYS A 17 27.55 -3.64 11.83
C LYS A 17 26.69 -3.99 10.61
N PRO A 18 25.60 -4.77 10.72
CA PRO A 18 24.72 -5.05 9.58
C PRO A 18 24.15 -3.78 8.93
N VAL A 19 23.68 -2.83 9.74
CA VAL A 19 23.08 -1.57 9.26
C VAL A 19 24.11 -0.69 8.56
N ASN A 20 25.29 -0.49 9.16
CA ASN A 20 26.35 0.31 8.56
C ASN A 20 26.87 -0.33 7.26
N THR A 21 26.92 -1.66 7.20
CA THR A 21 27.24 -2.38 5.97
C THR A 21 26.20 -2.12 4.89
N PHE A 22 24.91 -2.14 5.24
CA PHE A 22 23.80 -1.84 4.33
C PHE A 22 23.88 -0.40 3.81
N ILE A 23 24.03 0.58 4.71
CA ILE A 23 24.16 2.00 4.36
C ILE A 23 25.34 2.21 3.39
N ARG A 24 26.51 1.64 3.70
CA ARG A 24 27.70 1.76 2.84
C ARG A 24 27.47 1.14 1.47
N ARG A 25 26.80 -0.02 1.41
CA ARG A 25 26.45 -0.67 0.15
C ARG A 25 25.51 0.22 -0.67
N VAL A 26 24.43 0.73 -0.07
CA VAL A 26 23.50 1.65 -0.74
C VAL A 26 24.24 2.86 -1.30
N GLY A 27 25.10 3.50 -0.50
CA GLY A 27 25.89 4.64 -0.96
C GLY A 27 26.83 4.29 -2.12
N ALA A 28 27.50 3.14 -2.06
CA ALA A 28 28.36 2.66 -3.15
C ALA A 28 27.59 2.38 -4.44
N GLU A 29 26.40 1.78 -4.36
CA GLU A 29 25.54 1.53 -5.54
C GLU A 29 24.97 2.83 -6.11
N GLN A 30 24.49 3.75 -5.26
CA GLN A 30 23.89 5.01 -5.72
C GLN A 30 24.91 5.99 -6.30
N SER A 31 26.12 6.05 -5.74
CA SER A 31 27.24 6.83 -6.30
C SER A 31 27.73 6.31 -7.66
N LYS A 32 27.53 5.01 -7.94
CA LYS A 32 27.88 4.35 -9.21
C LYS A 32 26.66 4.08 -10.09
N SER A 33 25.55 4.76 -9.83
CA SER A 33 24.31 4.54 -10.58
C SER A 33 24.51 4.73 -12.09
N SER A 34 23.97 3.79 -12.86
CA SER A 34 23.94 3.82 -14.33
C SER A 34 22.75 4.63 -14.87
N GLY A 35 21.92 5.20 -13.99
CA GLY A 35 20.78 6.05 -14.32
C GLY A 35 19.42 5.37 -14.07
N PRO A 36 18.37 5.78 -14.81
CA PRO A 36 17.02 5.23 -14.67
C PRO A 36 16.94 3.72 -14.91
N LEU A 37 15.89 3.09 -14.39
CA LEU A 37 15.71 1.63 -14.43
C LEU A 37 15.71 1.08 -15.87
N LEU A 38 14.98 1.72 -16.79
CA LEU A 38 14.87 1.24 -18.17
C LEU A 38 16.24 1.25 -18.87
N ARG A 39 16.99 2.33 -18.72
CA ARG A 39 18.38 2.43 -19.22
C ARG A 39 19.26 1.32 -18.66
N CYS A 40 19.11 0.99 -17.37
CA CYS A 40 19.87 -0.09 -16.76
C CYS A 40 19.51 -1.46 -17.36
N ILE A 41 18.23 -1.70 -17.68
CA ILE A 41 17.80 -2.92 -18.37
C ILE A 41 18.46 -2.99 -19.75
N ASP A 42 18.42 -1.91 -20.52
CA ASP A 42 19.04 -1.87 -21.85
C ASP A 42 20.56 -2.08 -21.79
N LEU A 43 21.25 -1.49 -20.81
CA LEU A 43 22.67 -1.71 -20.58
C LEU A 43 22.97 -3.18 -20.27
N LEU A 44 22.18 -3.82 -19.41
CA LEU A 44 22.34 -5.24 -19.09
C LEU A 44 22.10 -6.13 -20.32
N ILE A 45 21.08 -5.83 -21.12
CA ILE A 45 20.80 -6.55 -22.37
C ILE A 45 21.98 -6.41 -23.34
N ASN A 46 22.53 -5.19 -23.47
CA ASN A 46 23.66 -4.93 -24.37
C ASN A 46 24.95 -5.62 -23.90
N GLN A 47 25.27 -5.57 -22.60
CA GLN A 47 26.49 -6.16 -22.04
C GLN A 47 26.46 -7.70 -22.08
N HIS A 48 25.30 -8.30 -21.87
CA HIS A 48 25.14 -9.76 -21.71
C HIS A 48 24.38 -10.40 -22.88
N GLN A 49 24.31 -9.72 -24.02
CA GLN A 49 23.55 -10.16 -25.19
C GLN A 49 23.87 -11.61 -25.61
N PRO A 50 25.14 -12.06 -25.69
CA PRO A 50 25.46 -13.43 -26.09
C PRO A 50 24.90 -14.49 -25.13
N GLU A 51 24.96 -14.23 -23.83
CA GLU A 51 24.44 -15.13 -22.79
C GLU A 51 22.92 -15.23 -22.86
N LEU A 52 22.24 -14.09 -23.06
CA LEU A 52 20.78 -14.03 -23.18
C LEU A 52 20.28 -14.76 -24.42
N ILE A 53 20.97 -14.62 -25.57
CA ILE A 53 20.65 -15.35 -26.80
C ILE A 53 20.72 -16.86 -26.57
N LYS A 54 21.83 -17.33 -25.98
CA LYS A 54 22.02 -18.75 -25.66
C LYS A 54 20.95 -19.26 -24.70
N LYS A 55 20.63 -18.48 -23.66
CA LYS A 55 19.65 -18.84 -22.64
C LYS A 55 18.22 -18.93 -23.17
N TYR A 56 17.81 -17.97 -24.00
CA TYR A 56 16.47 -17.93 -24.56
C TYR A 56 16.32 -18.66 -25.89
N ARG A 57 17.42 -19.27 -26.39
CA ARG A 57 17.47 -19.98 -27.68
C ARG A 57 16.95 -19.11 -28.82
N ILE A 58 17.42 -17.86 -28.87
CA ILE A 58 17.05 -16.91 -29.92
C ILE A 58 17.89 -17.24 -31.15
N GLU A 59 17.24 -17.32 -32.32
CA GLU A 59 17.93 -17.56 -33.59
C GLU A 59 18.91 -16.41 -33.90
N PRO A 60 20.08 -16.71 -34.50
CA PRO A 60 21.04 -15.68 -34.88
C PRO A 60 20.44 -14.77 -35.95
N ILE A 61 20.49 -13.46 -35.72
CA ILE A 61 19.98 -12.42 -36.61
C ILE A 61 20.99 -11.27 -36.65
N ASP A 62 21.24 -10.74 -37.84
CA ASP A 62 22.21 -9.65 -38.07
C ASP A 62 21.68 -8.29 -37.59
N ASP A 63 20.36 -8.06 -37.65
CA ASP A 63 19.73 -6.85 -37.13
C ASP A 63 19.75 -6.82 -35.59
N GLN A 64 20.60 -5.94 -35.06
CA GLN A 64 20.75 -5.70 -33.63
C GLN A 64 19.49 -5.13 -32.96
N TYR A 65 18.65 -4.38 -33.69
CA TYR A 65 17.41 -3.86 -33.14
C TYR A 65 16.38 -4.98 -32.98
N GLU A 66 16.18 -5.78 -34.02
CA GLU A 66 15.28 -6.94 -33.97
C GLU A 66 15.73 -7.94 -32.90
N LEU A 67 17.03 -8.21 -32.80
CA LEU A 67 17.59 -9.11 -31.79
C LEU A 67 17.30 -8.64 -30.37
N LYS A 68 17.46 -7.33 -30.09
CA LYS A 68 17.10 -6.74 -28.78
C LYS A 68 15.61 -6.83 -28.52
N GLN A 69 14.78 -6.59 -29.52
CA GLN A 69 13.33 -6.70 -29.38
C GLN A 69 12.91 -8.13 -29.02
N ARG A 70 13.49 -9.15 -29.68
CA ARG A 70 13.23 -10.56 -29.35
C ARG A 70 13.66 -10.92 -27.92
N ILE A 71 14.80 -10.39 -27.45
CA ILE A 71 15.21 -10.54 -26.05
C ILE A 71 14.20 -9.90 -25.10
N TRP A 72 13.75 -8.68 -25.41
CA TRP A 72 12.72 -7.96 -24.67
C TRP A 72 11.41 -8.76 -24.58
N ASP A 73 10.94 -9.33 -25.69
CA ASP A 73 9.72 -10.12 -25.73
C ASP A 73 9.84 -11.37 -24.85
N LYS A 74 11.00 -12.05 -24.87
CA LYS A 74 11.28 -13.20 -23.98
C LYS A 74 11.38 -12.81 -22.51
N LEU A 75 11.84 -11.59 -22.22
CA LEU A 75 11.89 -11.06 -20.85
C LEU A 75 10.52 -10.67 -20.32
N LYS A 76 9.65 -10.10 -21.17
CA LYS A 76 8.28 -9.69 -20.85
C LYS A 76 7.33 -10.85 -20.59
N LEU A 77 7.57 -12.02 -21.19
CA LEU A 77 6.77 -13.24 -20.92
C LEU A 77 6.74 -13.53 -19.42
N ARG A 78 5.56 -13.35 -18.80
CA ARG A 78 5.37 -13.62 -17.38
C ARG A 78 5.24 -15.13 -17.18
N ARG A 79 5.68 -15.63 -16.01
CA ARG A 79 5.50 -17.06 -15.66
C ARG A 79 4.03 -17.51 -15.73
N THR A 80 3.10 -16.59 -15.46
CA THR A 80 1.65 -16.81 -15.57
C THR A 80 1.21 -17.13 -16.99
N ASP A 81 1.85 -16.54 -17.99
CA ASP A 81 1.51 -16.74 -19.41
C ASP A 81 1.99 -18.12 -19.91
N GLN A 82 2.72 -18.85 -19.06
CA GLN A 82 3.23 -20.19 -19.30
C GLN A 82 2.60 -21.24 -18.38
N ASP A 83 1.63 -20.89 -17.53
CA ASP A 83 0.95 -21.87 -16.67
C ASP A 83 0.21 -22.90 -17.56
N PRO A 84 0.57 -24.20 -17.54
CA PRO A 84 -0.05 -25.22 -18.39
C PRO A 84 -1.55 -25.31 -18.17
N VAL A 85 -2.03 -25.09 -16.94
CA VAL A 85 -3.45 -25.09 -16.59
C VAL A 85 -4.17 -23.95 -17.29
N LEU A 86 -3.58 -22.75 -17.26
CA LEU A 86 -4.15 -21.58 -17.92
C LEU A 86 -4.16 -21.75 -19.44
N VAL A 87 -3.07 -22.27 -20.03
CA VAL A 87 -2.97 -22.53 -21.47
C VAL A 87 -4.03 -23.54 -21.91
N LYS A 88 -4.26 -24.61 -21.14
CA LYS A 88 -5.34 -25.57 -21.40
C LYS A 88 -6.71 -24.91 -21.32
N ARG A 89 -6.97 -24.12 -20.27
CA ARG A 89 -8.24 -23.39 -20.09
C ARG A 89 -8.52 -22.43 -21.25
N MET A 90 -7.50 -21.72 -21.75
CA MET A 90 -7.64 -20.80 -22.87
C MET A 90 -7.98 -21.48 -24.21
N LYS A 91 -7.74 -22.79 -24.33
CA LYS A 91 -8.11 -23.60 -25.52
C LYS A 91 -9.50 -24.21 -25.41
N TYR A 92 -10.17 -24.09 -24.27
CA TYR A 92 -11.51 -24.63 -24.07
C TYR A 92 -12.52 -23.91 -24.98
N LYS A 93 -13.41 -24.69 -25.59
CA LYS A 93 -14.55 -24.15 -26.35
C LYS A 93 -15.78 -24.23 -25.46
N PRO A 94 -16.38 -23.09 -25.06
CA PRO A 94 -17.60 -23.09 -24.28
C PRO A 94 -18.74 -23.76 -25.06
N SER A 95 -19.67 -24.35 -24.32
CA SER A 95 -20.98 -24.74 -24.88
C SER A 95 -21.69 -23.47 -25.38
N ASP A 96 -22.62 -23.60 -26.34
CA ASP A 96 -23.33 -22.49 -27.00
C ASP A 96 -23.47 -21.26 -26.10
N VAL A 97 -22.65 -20.23 -26.36
CA VAL A 97 -22.63 -19.03 -25.53
C VAL A 97 -23.99 -18.35 -25.67
N LEU A 98 -24.79 -18.40 -24.61
CA LEU A 98 -26.12 -17.80 -24.58
C LEU A 98 -25.99 -16.30 -24.26
N TYR A 99 -26.09 -15.46 -25.29
CA TYR A 99 -26.10 -14.00 -25.16
C TYR A 99 -27.42 -13.48 -24.57
N THR A 100 -27.71 -13.85 -23.33
CA THR A 100 -28.93 -13.42 -22.62
C THR A 100 -28.79 -12.03 -21.99
N LYS A 101 -29.90 -11.51 -21.44
CA LYS A 101 -29.88 -10.26 -20.66
C LYS A 101 -28.97 -10.39 -19.44
N GLU A 102 -28.98 -11.55 -18.79
CA GLU A 102 -28.17 -11.90 -17.62
C GLU A 102 -26.68 -11.90 -18.00
N TYR A 103 -26.33 -12.53 -19.14
CA TYR A 103 -24.97 -12.48 -19.68
C TYR A 103 -24.50 -11.04 -19.90
N ASN A 104 -25.31 -10.22 -20.57
CA ASN A 104 -24.95 -8.82 -20.83
C ASN A 104 -24.79 -8.00 -19.54
N ASN A 105 -25.62 -8.25 -18.53
CA ASN A 105 -25.47 -7.61 -17.23
C ASN A 105 -24.16 -8.01 -16.54
N PHE A 106 -23.77 -9.28 -16.62
CA PHE A 106 -22.49 -9.76 -16.08
C PHE A 106 -21.29 -9.11 -16.80
N ILE A 107 -21.32 -9.02 -18.13
CA ILE A 107 -20.27 -8.37 -18.91
C ILE A 107 -20.11 -6.89 -18.52
N LYS A 108 -21.21 -6.16 -18.34
CA LYS A 108 -21.18 -4.75 -17.91
C LYS A 108 -20.50 -4.54 -16.54
N GLU A 109 -20.64 -5.49 -15.61
CA GLU A 109 -19.97 -5.40 -14.30
C GLU A 109 -18.46 -5.71 -14.38
N ILE A 110 -18.03 -6.55 -15.32
CA ILE A 110 -16.61 -6.88 -15.51
C ILE A 110 -15.87 -5.78 -16.29
N TYR A 111 -16.58 -5.14 -17.21
CA TYR A 111 -16.11 -4.05 -18.07
C TYR A 111 -16.99 -2.82 -17.84
N PRO A 112 -16.84 -2.13 -16.69
CA PRO A 112 -17.64 -0.94 -16.42
C PRO A 112 -17.43 0.08 -17.54
N VAL A 113 -18.53 0.66 -18.00
CA VAL A 113 -18.54 1.73 -19.00
C VAL A 113 -18.39 3.05 -18.25
N ASN A 114 -17.84 4.06 -18.92
CA ASN A 114 -17.88 5.43 -18.43
C ASN A 114 -19.37 5.80 -18.19
N ASP A 115 -19.77 6.09 -16.95
CA ASP A 115 -20.95 6.91 -16.68
C ASP A 115 -20.55 8.39 -16.87
N ASP A 116 -19.90 8.70 -18.00
CA ASP A 116 -19.62 10.08 -18.38
C ASP A 116 -20.93 10.65 -18.92
N PRO A 117 -21.54 11.65 -18.26
CA PRO A 117 -22.82 12.22 -18.68
C PRO A 117 -22.75 12.85 -20.09
N PHE A 118 -21.56 12.97 -20.68
CA PHE A 118 -21.32 13.50 -22.02
C PHE A 118 -20.99 12.44 -23.09
N GLN A 119 -20.90 11.15 -22.74
CA GLN A 119 -20.75 10.09 -23.75
C GLN A 119 -22.12 9.66 -24.30
N SER A 120 -22.25 9.60 -25.64
CA SER A 120 -23.52 9.25 -26.26
C SER A 120 -23.95 7.84 -25.87
N ALA A 121 -25.23 7.66 -25.57
CA ALA A 121 -25.86 6.37 -25.24
C ALA A 121 -25.76 5.31 -26.37
N THR A 122 -25.11 5.64 -27.48
CA THR A 122 -24.99 4.85 -28.71
C THR A 122 -23.56 4.40 -29.01
N ALA A 123 -22.56 4.77 -28.20
CA ALA A 123 -21.19 4.32 -28.42
C ALA A 123 -21.06 2.80 -28.17
N PRO A 124 -20.52 2.01 -29.12
CA PRO A 124 -20.29 0.59 -28.92
C PRO A 124 -19.31 0.35 -27.76
N LEU A 125 -19.59 -0.68 -26.97
CA LEU A 125 -18.81 -1.03 -25.78
C LEU A 125 -17.39 -1.49 -26.18
N ASP A 126 -16.39 -0.61 -26.01
CA ASP A 126 -14.99 -0.98 -26.24
C ASP A 126 -14.44 -1.78 -25.06
N LEU A 127 -14.61 -3.11 -25.14
CA LEU A 127 -14.10 -4.06 -24.16
C LEU A 127 -12.60 -3.94 -23.94
N LYS A 128 -11.82 -3.64 -24.99
CA LYS A 128 -10.35 -3.61 -24.91
C LYS A 128 -9.90 -2.37 -24.18
N HIS A 129 -10.46 -1.20 -24.51
CA HIS A 129 -10.16 0.06 -23.85
C HIS A 129 -10.65 0.09 -22.38
N ASN A 130 -11.86 -0.40 -22.12
CA ASN A 130 -12.42 -0.45 -20.76
C ASN A 130 -11.70 -1.47 -19.86
N ALA A 131 -11.17 -2.56 -20.41
CA ALA A 131 -10.35 -3.51 -19.66
C ALA A 131 -9.04 -2.90 -19.15
N THR A 132 -8.40 -2.05 -19.94
CA THR A 132 -7.17 -1.32 -19.55
C THR A 132 -7.46 -0.14 -18.64
N LYS A 133 -8.55 0.60 -18.88
CA LYS A 133 -8.92 1.81 -18.13
C LYS A 133 -9.50 1.49 -16.74
N TYR A 134 -10.39 0.50 -16.64
CA TYR A 134 -11.07 0.15 -15.38
C TYR A 134 -10.51 -1.13 -14.79
N GLN A 135 -9.60 -0.88 -13.87
CA GLN A 135 -8.91 -1.92 -13.14
C GLN A 135 -9.78 -2.52 -12.00
N GLY A 136 -10.66 -1.75 -11.37
CA GLY A 136 -11.57 -2.22 -10.31
C GLY A 136 -12.93 -2.68 -10.82
N ILE A 137 -13.59 -3.57 -10.06
CA ILE A 137 -14.99 -3.97 -10.25
C ILE A 137 -15.76 -3.86 -8.93
N ASN A 138 -17.08 -3.63 -9.00
CA ASN A 138 -17.94 -3.77 -7.85
C ASN A 138 -18.12 -5.27 -7.53
N HIS A 139 -17.44 -5.77 -6.50
CA HIS A 139 -17.41 -7.20 -6.18
C HIS A 139 -18.77 -7.73 -5.65
N GLU A 140 -19.65 -6.88 -5.13
CA GLU A 140 -20.99 -7.32 -4.71
C GLU A 140 -21.88 -7.52 -5.91
N HIS A 141 -21.91 -6.52 -6.80
CA HIS A 141 -22.69 -6.59 -8.03
C HIS A 141 -22.17 -7.66 -8.98
N ALA A 142 -20.85 -7.75 -9.18
CA ALA A 142 -20.24 -8.74 -10.05
C ALA A 142 -20.57 -10.18 -9.63
N PHE A 143 -20.56 -10.49 -8.33
CA PHE A 143 -20.94 -11.81 -7.84
C PHE A 143 -22.44 -12.07 -7.99
N LYS A 144 -23.29 -11.07 -7.69
CA LYS A 144 -24.72 -11.18 -7.92
C LYS A 144 -25.03 -11.49 -9.38
N ARG A 145 -24.40 -10.78 -10.33
CA ARG A 145 -24.56 -11.05 -11.76
C ARG A 145 -23.97 -12.38 -12.20
N TYR A 146 -22.89 -12.83 -11.58
CA TYR A 146 -22.36 -14.17 -11.81
C TYR A 146 -23.37 -15.26 -11.42
N LEU A 147 -24.09 -15.09 -10.30
CA LEU A 147 -25.13 -16.03 -9.86
C LEU A 147 -26.36 -16.06 -10.78
N ASP A 148 -26.60 -14.99 -11.54
CA ASP A 148 -27.68 -14.91 -12.54
C ASP A 148 -27.37 -15.75 -13.81
N LEU A 149 -26.12 -16.19 -14.00
CA LEU A 149 -25.71 -16.98 -15.16
C LEU A 149 -26.20 -18.44 -15.06
N PRO A 150 -26.40 -19.14 -16.20
CA PRO A 150 -26.67 -20.58 -16.20
C PRO A 150 -25.56 -21.36 -15.49
N LYS A 151 -25.90 -22.35 -14.66
CA LYS A 151 -24.92 -23.11 -13.87
C LYS A 151 -24.52 -24.44 -14.52
N PRO A 152 -23.25 -24.86 -14.40
CA PRO A 152 -22.12 -24.12 -13.84
C PRO A 152 -21.68 -23.00 -14.80
N ALA A 153 -21.56 -21.77 -14.29
CA ALA A 153 -21.33 -20.57 -15.13
C ALA A 153 -20.09 -20.66 -16.03
N PRO A 154 -18.95 -21.25 -15.62
CA PRO A 154 -17.77 -21.36 -16.48
C PRO A 154 -18.00 -22.13 -17.79
N GLN A 155 -19.02 -22.99 -17.86
CA GLN A 155 -19.33 -23.76 -19.08
C GLN A 155 -19.78 -22.86 -20.23
N PHE A 156 -20.42 -21.72 -19.92
CA PHE A 156 -21.07 -20.82 -20.87
C PHE A 156 -20.28 -19.52 -21.11
N LEU A 157 -19.11 -19.37 -20.48
CA LEU A 157 -18.27 -18.18 -20.60
C LEU A 157 -17.08 -18.44 -21.55
N PRO A 158 -16.78 -17.51 -22.48
CA PRO A 158 -15.54 -17.57 -23.22
C PRO A 158 -14.32 -17.56 -22.29
N PRO A 159 -13.25 -18.32 -22.56
CA PRO A 159 -12.10 -18.44 -21.66
C PRO A 159 -11.45 -17.10 -21.31
N SER A 160 -11.38 -16.17 -22.25
CA SER A 160 -10.84 -14.83 -22.04
C SER A 160 -11.67 -14.00 -21.06
N ILE A 161 -13.00 -14.08 -21.15
CA ILE A 161 -13.93 -13.40 -20.25
C ILE A 161 -13.86 -14.04 -18.85
N LEU A 162 -13.90 -15.37 -18.78
CA LEU A 162 -13.79 -16.12 -17.53
C LEU A 162 -12.48 -15.78 -16.80
N GLN A 163 -11.35 -15.79 -17.51
CA GLN A 163 -10.07 -15.45 -16.90
C GLN A 163 -10.00 -13.98 -16.48
N THR A 164 -10.60 -13.07 -17.25
CA THR A 164 -10.69 -11.66 -16.86
C THR A 164 -11.48 -11.50 -15.56
N PHE A 165 -12.60 -12.22 -15.43
CA PHE A 165 -13.40 -12.24 -14.20
C PHE A 165 -12.59 -12.81 -13.03
N ILE A 166 -11.94 -13.96 -13.18
CA ILE A 166 -11.09 -14.56 -12.13
C ILE A 166 -9.99 -13.58 -11.69
N ASN A 167 -9.31 -12.96 -12.66
CA ASN A 167 -8.25 -11.99 -12.39
C ASN A 167 -8.77 -10.79 -11.61
N LYS A 168 -9.92 -10.21 -12.01
CA LYS A 168 -10.50 -9.01 -11.40
C LYS A 168 -11.21 -9.30 -10.07
N TYR A 169 -11.84 -10.47 -9.93
CA TYR A 169 -12.67 -10.83 -8.78
C TYR A 169 -11.93 -11.64 -7.73
N VAL A 170 -11.24 -12.71 -8.12
CA VAL A 170 -10.63 -13.68 -7.19
C VAL A 170 -9.19 -13.29 -6.86
N LEU A 171 -8.38 -13.04 -7.89
CA LEU A 171 -6.93 -12.81 -7.72
C LEU A 171 -6.61 -11.37 -7.31
N ARG A 172 -7.44 -10.40 -7.70
CA ARG A 172 -7.26 -9.00 -7.28
C ARG A 172 -7.59 -8.82 -5.81
N TYR A 173 -6.90 -7.87 -5.17
CA TYR A 173 -7.17 -7.49 -3.79
C TYR A 173 -8.51 -6.74 -3.68
N ARG A 174 -9.49 -7.36 -3.02
CA ARG A 174 -10.68 -6.67 -2.50
C ARG A 174 -10.29 -5.96 -1.20
N GLN A 175 -10.45 -4.64 -1.16
CA GLN A 175 -10.17 -3.87 0.04
C GLN A 175 -11.30 -4.09 1.05
N PHE A 176 -11.03 -4.85 2.11
CA PHE A 176 -11.96 -5.02 3.24
C PHE A 176 -11.72 -4.03 4.37
N ALA A 177 -10.48 -3.51 4.45
CA ALA A 177 -10.06 -2.64 5.52
C ALA A 177 -10.64 -1.24 5.35
N ASN A 178 -11.60 -0.87 6.21
CA ASN A 178 -11.98 0.51 6.42
C ASN A 178 -11.01 1.14 7.43
N ARG A 179 -9.78 1.37 6.97
CA ARG A 179 -8.69 1.90 7.81
C ARG A 179 -9.08 3.19 8.53
N ASN A 180 -9.90 4.05 7.92
CA ASN A 180 -10.33 5.29 8.57
C ASN A 180 -11.23 5.04 9.79
N VAL A 181 -12.09 4.02 9.74
CA VAL A 181 -12.90 3.63 10.91
C VAL A 181 -12.01 3.03 11.99
N LEU A 182 -11.10 2.13 11.63
CA LEU A 182 -10.17 1.53 12.59
C LEU A 182 -9.28 2.60 13.24
N GLU A 183 -8.64 3.45 12.44
CA GLU A 183 -7.78 4.54 12.92
C GLU A 183 -8.57 5.56 13.75
N GLY A 184 -9.83 5.83 13.43
CA GLY A 184 -10.72 6.69 14.23
C GLY A 184 -11.04 6.11 15.59
N CYS A 185 -11.36 4.81 15.68
CA CYS A 185 -11.53 4.14 16.96
C CYS A 185 -10.23 4.15 17.78
N MET A 186 -9.08 3.88 17.15
CA MET A 186 -7.77 3.96 17.82
C MET A 186 -7.43 5.40 18.27
N LEU A 187 -7.86 6.41 17.51
CA LEU A 187 -7.67 7.82 17.88
C LEU A 187 -8.50 8.22 19.10
N ARG A 188 -9.72 7.68 19.23
CA ARG A 188 -10.64 7.92 20.36
C ARG A 188 -10.40 6.99 21.55
N ASP A 189 -9.44 6.07 21.46
CA ASP A 189 -9.22 5.00 22.44
C ASP A 189 -10.49 4.13 22.64
N ASP A 190 -11.33 4.01 21.61
CA ASP A 190 -12.58 3.25 21.58
C ASP A 190 -12.33 1.78 21.18
N THR A 191 -11.94 0.98 22.17
CA THR A 191 -11.65 -0.44 22.01
C THR A 191 -12.87 -1.25 21.55
N ASN A 192 -14.06 -0.94 22.07
CA ASN A 192 -15.31 -1.63 21.72
C ASN A 192 -15.71 -1.37 20.27
N GLY A 193 -15.67 -0.11 19.82
CA GLY A 193 -15.91 0.25 18.42
C GLY A 193 -14.87 -0.37 17.49
N LEU A 194 -13.61 -0.43 17.91
CA LEU A 194 -12.54 -1.09 17.16
C LEU A 194 -12.82 -2.61 17.01
N SER A 195 -13.16 -3.31 18.08
CA SER A 195 -13.55 -4.73 18.04
C SER A 195 -14.76 -4.97 17.12
N SER A 196 -15.79 -4.13 17.22
CA SER A 196 -17.00 -4.22 16.40
C SER A 196 -16.69 -4.02 14.91
N ALA A 197 -15.86 -3.02 14.58
CA ALA A 197 -15.43 -2.77 13.21
C ALA A 197 -14.66 -3.96 12.63
N ILE A 198 -13.71 -4.54 13.39
CA ILE A 198 -12.96 -5.72 12.94
C ILE A 198 -13.87 -6.93 12.73
N ARG A 199 -14.81 -7.21 13.64
CA ARG A 199 -15.77 -8.32 13.47
C ARG A 199 -16.59 -8.17 12.19
N LYS A 200 -17.03 -6.94 11.90
CA LYS A 200 -17.77 -6.62 10.66
C LYS A 200 -16.91 -6.83 9.42
N GLU A 201 -15.65 -6.43 9.44
CA GLU A 201 -14.71 -6.69 8.35
C GLU A 201 -14.45 -8.19 8.15
N ASN A 202 -14.25 -8.94 9.23
CA ASN A 202 -14.07 -10.39 9.17
C ASN A 202 -15.30 -11.13 8.64
N SER A 203 -16.51 -10.69 9.01
CA SER A 203 -17.75 -11.22 8.43
C SER A 203 -17.79 -11.02 6.91
N ARG A 204 -17.45 -9.82 6.42
CA ARG A 204 -17.36 -9.53 4.98
C ARG A 204 -16.27 -10.33 4.26
N ARG A 205 -15.13 -10.56 4.92
CA ARG A 205 -14.05 -11.41 4.39
C ARG A 205 -14.51 -12.85 4.25
N TYR A 206 -15.23 -13.37 5.24
CA TYR A 206 -15.81 -14.71 5.22
C TYR A 206 -16.85 -14.87 4.10
N GLU A 207 -17.75 -13.90 3.94
CA GLU A 207 -18.71 -13.89 2.82
C GLU A 207 -18.01 -13.93 1.46
N TYR A 208 -16.98 -13.11 1.28
CA TYR A 208 -16.21 -13.09 0.04
C TYR A 208 -15.39 -14.37 -0.19
N LEU A 209 -14.81 -14.95 0.88
CA LEU A 209 -14.15 -16.25 0.81
C LEU A 209 -15.13 -17.31 0.26
N ASN A 210 -16.36 -17.33 0.78
CA ASN A 210 -17.41 -18.24 0.30
C ASN A 210 -17.78 -17.98 -1.17
N SER A 211 -17.87 -16.71 -1.59
CA SER A 211 -18.08 -16.35 -3.00
C SER A 211 -16.95 -16.85 -3.90
N CYS A 212 -15.69 -16.66 -3.49
CA CYS A 212 -14.53 -17.18 -4.23
C CYS A 212 -14.55 -18.71 -4.29
N GLN A 213 -14.84 -19.38 -3.17
CA GLN A 213 -14.94 -20.84 -3.13
C GLN A 213 -16.05 -21.35 -4.04
N PHE A 214 -17.19 -20.66 -4.10
CA PHE A 214 -18.27 -20.96 -5.03
C PHE A 214 -17.77 -20.92 -6.49
N ILE A 215 -17.15 -19.81 -6.90
CA ILE A 215 -16.62 -19.63 -8.27
C ILE A 215 -15.59 -20.73 -8.62
N LEU A 216 -14.68 -21.05 -7.70
CA LEU A 216 -13.65 -22.06 -7.95
C LEU A 216 -14.21 -23.49 -7.93
N ASN A 217 -15.29 -23.76 -7.20
CA ASN A 217 -16.00 -25.03 -7.25
C ASN A 217 -16.74 -25.19 -8.57
N ASP A 218 -17.35 -24.12 -9.09
CA ASP A 218 -17.95 -24.11 -10.44
C ASP A 218 -16.90 -24.44 -11.52
N LEU A 219 -15.67 -23.92 -11.40
CA LEU A 219 -14.56 -24.31 -12.30
C LEU A 219 -14.29 -25.81 -12.24
N LYS A 220 -14.19 -26.37 -11.04
CA LYS A 220 -13.94 -27.82 -10.84
C LYS A 220 -15.08 -28.68 -11.37
N GLN A 221 -16.34 -28.26 -11.25
CA GLN A 221 -17.50 -28.97 -11.78
C GLN A 221 -17.46 -29.09 -13.31
N VAL A 222 -16.91 -28.08 -13.99
CA VAL A 222 -16.69 -28.10 -15.45
C VAL A 222 -15.43 -28.89 -15.83
N GLY A 223 -14.67 -29.40 -14.85
CA GLY A 223 -13.42 -30.13 -15.08
C GLY A 223 -12.21 -29.23 -15.28
N PHE A 224 -12.28 -27.93 -14.94
CA PHE A 224 -11.12 -27.06 -14.95
C PHE A 224 -10.27 -27.23 -13.69
N GLU A 225 -8.99 -27.54 -13.91
CA GLU A 225 -7.98 -27.47 -12.87
C GLU A 225 -7.78 -26.00 -12.41
N LEU A 226 -7.43 -25.84 -11.12
CA LEU A 226 -7.10 -24.54 -10.54
C LEU A 226 -5.62 -24.21 -10.78
N THR A 227 -5.34 -22.97 -11.17
CA THR A 227 -3.96 -22.47 -11.31
C THR A 227 -3.27 -22.38 -9.95
N GLN A 228 -1.93 -22.33 -9.94
CA GLN A 228 -1.18 -22.19 -8.69
C GLN A 228 -1.56 -20.89 -7.95
N GLN A 229 -1.79 -19.81 -8.69
CA GLN A 229 -2.21 -18.53 -8.13
C GLN A 229 -3.60 -18.59 -7.48
N GLU A 230 -4.55 -19.28 -8.11
CA GLU A 230 -5.90 -19.50 -7.55
C GLU A 230 -5.81 -20.29 -6.23
N GLN A 231 -5.00 -21.35 -6.19
CA GLN A 231 -4.80 -22.17 -4.99
C GLN A 231 -4.19 -21.34 -3.84
N VAL A 232 -3.09 -20.64 -4.11
CA VAL A 232 -2.39 -19.80 -3.14
C VAL A 232 -3.28 -18.66 -2.64
N ARG A 233 -4.08 -18.06 -3.53
CA ARG A 233 -5.04 -17.01 -3.17
C ARG A 233 -6.09 -17.52 -2.20
N MET A 234 -6.64 -18.72 -2.41
CA MET A 234 -7.61 -19.30 -1.49
C MET A 234 -7.01 -19.57 -0.12
N ILE A 235 -5.80 -20.13 -0.05
CA ILE A 235 -5.09 -20.36 1.22
C ILE A 235 -4.91 -19.03 1.97
N TYR A 236 -4.47 -17.98 1.27
CA TYR A 236 -4.34 -16.65 1.86
C TYR A 236 -5.67 -16.12 2.41
N LEU A 237 -6.77 -16.26 1.67
CA LEU A 237 -8.08 -15.78 2.10
C LEU A 237 -8.64 -16.56 3.30
N SER A 238 -8.43 -17.89 3.34
CA SER A 238 -8.90 -18.75 4.43
C SER A 238 -8.27 -18.41 5.79
N TYR A 239 -7.01 -18.00 5.78
CA TYR A 239 -6.21 -17.75 6.99
C TYR A 239 -5.81 -16.28 7.15
N PHE A 240 -6.45 -15.36 6.40
CA PHE A 240 -6.10 -13.96 6.48
C PHE A 240 -6.21 -13.43 7.91
N LYS A 241 -5.21 -12.66 8.32
CA LYS A 241 -5.22 -11.92 9.59
C LYS A 241 -4.57 -10.57 9.41
N ASP A 242 -5.17 -9.56 10.04
CA ASP A 242 -4.62 -8.21 10.06
C ASP A 242 -3.29 -8.16 10.81
N ARG A 243 -2.54 -7.09 10.56
CA ARG A 243 -1.20 -6.93 11.14
C ARG A 243 -1.29 -6.73 12.66
N LYS A 244 -0.25 -7.16 13.38
CA LYS A 244 -0.19 -7.06 14.84
C LYS A 244 -0.30 -5.62 15.35
N ASP A 245 0.19 -4.61 14.61
CA ASP A 245 0.07 -3.19 14.98
C ASP A 245 -1.39 -2.69 15.02
N ILE A 246 -2.30 -3.33 14.29
CA ILE A 246 -3.73 -2.98 14.26
C ILE A 246 -4.48 -3.69 15.40
N ILE A 247 -4.21 -4.99 15.58
CA ILE A 247 -4.97 -5.84 16.52
C ILE A 247 -4.38 -5.88 17.94
N SER A 248 -3.17 -5.37 18.16
CA SER A 248 -2.50 -5.41 19.48
C SER A 248 -3.29 -4.72 20.59
N GLN A 249 -4.20 -3.80 20.25
CA GLN A 249 -5.04 -3.08 21.20
C GLN A 249 -6.26 -3.88 21.67
N LEU A 250 -6.55 -5.05 21.09
CA LEU A 250 -7.85 -5.73 21.23
C LEU A 250 -7.85 -7.03 22.04
N GLY A 251 -6.80 -7.34 22.80
CA GLY A 251 -6.76 -8.57 23.60
C GLY A 251 -6.68 -9.85 22.73
N GLU A 252 -7.34 -10.93 23.15
CA GLU A 252 -7.26 -12.23 22.47
C GLU A 252 -8.02 -12.28 21.13
N ASP A 253 -7.40 -12.89 20.11
CA ASP A 253 -7.92 -12.96 18.73
C ASP A 253 -9.23 -13.75 18.57
N LYS A 254 -9.57 -14.62 19.54
CA LYS A 254 -10.71 -15.56 19.42
C LYS A 254 -12.03 -14.84 19.22
N ASP A 255 -12.15 -13.63 19.78
CA ASP A 255 -13.39 -12.87 19.76
C ASP A 255 -13.50 -11.94 18.55
N LEU A 256 -12.48 -11.89 17.69
CA LEU A 256 -12.46 -11.03 16.51
C LEU A 256 -12.92 -11.73 15.23
N GLY A 257 -13.04 -13.06 15.25
CA GLY A 257 -13.52 -13.84 14.09
C GLY A 257 -12.43 -14.16 13.05
N TYR A 258 -11.16 -14.19 13.44
CA TYR A 258 -10.08 -14.70 12.59
C TYR A 258 -10.00 -16.23 12.67
N SER A 259 -9.88 -16.89 11.52
CA SER A 259 -9.48 -18.30 11.46
C SER A 259 -8.09 -18.47 12.05
N ARG A 260 -7.84 -19.55 12.80
CA ARG A 260 -6.48 -19.86 13.25
C ARG A 260 -5.68 -20.46 12.11
N PHE A 261 -4.37 -20.23 12.13
CA PHE A 261 -3.41 -20.91 11.27
C PHE A 261 -2.40 -21.60 12.17
N THR A 262 -2.44 -22.93 12.20
CA THR A 262 -1.69 -23.81 13.11
C THR A 262 -0.70 -24.67 12.34
N PHE A 263 0.25 -25.28 13.04
CA PHE A 263 1.22 -26.19 12.41
C PHE A 263 0.54 -27.37 11.69
N ALA A 264 -0.55 -27.91 12.25
CA ALA A 264 -1.29 -29.00 11.62
C ALA A 264 -1.95 -28.60 10.29
N GLU A 265 -2.50 -27.38 10.22
CA GLU A 265 -3.05 -26.84 8.97
C GLU A 265 -1.95 -26.58 7.95
N TYR A 266 -0.82 -26.01 8.39
CA TYR A 266 0.38 -25.83 7.58
C TYR A 266 0.88 -27.15 6.98
N ASP A 267 1.03 -28.19 7.81
CA ASP A 267 1.51 -29.50 7.40
C ASP A 267 0.55 -30.17 6.41
N SER A 268 -0.77 -30.10 6.66
CA SER A 268 -1.80 -30.60 5.74
C SER A 268 -1.78 -29.89 4.38
N ILE A 269 -1.56 -28.58 4.36
CA ILE A 269 -1.43 -27.81 3.11
C ILE A 269 -0.20 -28.27 2.34
N LEU A 270 0.95 -28.44 2.99
CA LEU A 270 2.17 -28.92 2.33
C LEU A 270 2.05 -30.36 1.85
N ALA A 271 1.41 -31.24 2.62
CA ALA A 271 1.12 -32.61 2.18
C ALA A 271 0.26 -32.64 0.91
N THR A 272 -0.62 -31.66 0.74
CA THR A 272 -1.52 -31.57 -0.42
C THR A 272 -0.86 -30.95 -1.65
N PHE A 273 -0.11 -29.86 -1.48
CA PHE A 273 0.39 -29.03 -2.58
C PHE A 273 1.90 -29.11 -2.81
N GLY A 274 2.65 -29.74 -1.89
CA GLY A 274 4.10 -29.82 -1.89
C GLY A 274 4.81 -28.49 -1.60
N ASP A 275 6.14 -28.55 -1.54
CA ASP A 275 6.99 -27.39 -1.33
C ASP A 275 7.12 -26.57 -2.63
N ARG A 276 6.40 -25.44 -2.71
CA ARG A 276 6.46 -24.50 -3.84
C ARG A 276 6.83 -23.11 -3.36
N ARG A 277 7.63 -22.37 -4.16
CA ARG A 277 8.12 -21.03 -3.81
C ARG A 277 7.01 -20.04 -3.48
N ASP A 278 5.99 -19.98 -4.32
CA ASP A 278 4.83 -19.08 -4.19
C ASP A 278 3.99 -19.43 -2.95
N LEU A 279 3.76 -20.73 -2.72
CA LEU A 279 3.05 -21.24 -1.56
C LEU A 279 3.80 -20.95 -0.26
N LEU A 280 5.09 -21.31 -0.17
CA LEU A 280 5.92 -21.07 1.01
C LEU A 280 6.01 -19.57 1.35
N GLY A 281 6.06 -18.70 0.34
CA GLY A 281 6.01 -17.25 0.55
C GLY A 281 4.71 -16.77 1.21
N VAL A 282 3.55 -17.32 0.81
CA VAL A 282 2.26 -17.00 1.42
C VAL A 282 2.12 -17.64 2.80
N LEU A 283 2.53 -18.89 2.98
CA LEU A 283 2.50 -19.56 4.30
C LEU A 283 3.40 -18.84 5.31
N LEU A 284 4.56 -18.34 4.88
CA LEU A 284 5.44 -17.52 5.72
C LEU A 284 4.76 -16.22 6.13
N LEU A 285 4.10 -15.52 5.19
CA LEU A 285 3.34 -14.32 5.51
C LEU A 285 2.21 -14.61 6.52
N LEU A 286 1.48 -15.70 6.34
CA LEU A 286 0.41 -16.13 7.24
C LEU A 286 0.98 -16.46 8.63
N ALA A 287 2.07 -17.22 8.71
CA ALA A 287 2.75 -17.54 9.96
C ALA A 287 3.21 -16.28 10.71
N ILE A 288 3.76 -15.29 10.01
CA ILE A 288 4.11 -13.98 10.56
C ILE A 288 2.89 -13.24 11.14
N ARG A 289 1.75 -13.27 10.45
CA ARG A 289 0.51 -12.61 10.92
C ARG A 289 -0.10 -13.33 12.13
N HIS A 290 0.01 -14.65 12.17
CA HIS A 290 -0.52 -15.51 13.23
C HIS A 290 0.45 -15.74 14.38
N ASP A 291 1.65 -15.19 14.31
CA ASP A 291 2.67 -15.32 15.35
C ASP A 291 3.05 -16.80 15.62
N GLN A 292 3.17 -17.58 14.54
CA GLN A 292 3.51 -19.02 14.57
C GLN A 292 4.98 -19.23 14.26
N PHE A 293 5.84 -19.05 15.25
CA PHE A 293 7.30 -19.14 15.07
C PHE A 293 7.78 -20.55 14.69
N ASP A 294 7.10 -21.59 15.14
CA ASP A 294 7.33 -22.98 14.74
C ASP A 294 7.23 -23.15 13.23
N ILE A 295 6.17 -22.63 12.60
CA ILE A 295 6.00 -22.65 11.14
C ILE A 295 7.06 -21.79 10.44
N ILE A 296 7.37 -20.60 10.99
CA ILE A 296 8.44 -19.74 10.45
C ILE A 296 9.76 -20.52 10.45
N SER A 297 10.10 -21.18 11.56
CA SER A 297 11.35 -21.91 11.74
C SER A 297 11.49 -23.11 10.79
N ASP A 298 10.38 -23.75 10.41
CA ASP A 298 10.40 -24.83 9.41
C ASP A 298 10.53 -24.30 7.97
N ILE A 299 9.90 -23.16 7.66
CA ILE A 299 9.96 -22.58 6.31
C ILE A 299 11.36 -22.00 6.01
N LEU A 300 12.01 -21.30 6.95
CA LEU A 300 13.26 -20.57 6.69
C LEU A 300 14.36 -21.45 6.04
N PRO A 301 14.71 -22.64 6.56
CA PRO A 301 15.67 -23.53 5.93
C PRO A 301 15.23 -24.04 4.55
N LYS A 302 13.92 -24.25 4.34
CA LYS A 302 13.37 -24.67 3.04
C LYS A 302 13.52 -23.58 1.99
N VAL A 303 13.68 -22.32 2.37
CA VAL A 303 13.77 -21.18 1.45
C VAL A 303 15.13 -20.49 1.42
N GLY A 304 16.18 -21.21 1.83
CA GLY A 304 17.56 -20.70 1.82
C GLY A 304 17.83 -19.60 2.86
N LEU A 305 16.97 -19.47 3.87
CA LEU A 305 17.03 -18.44 4.92
C LEU A 305 17.28 -19.04 6.32
N GLY A 306 17.70 -20.31 6.41
CA GLY A 306 17.96 -20.99 7.69
C GLY A 306 19.00 -20.27 8.54
N GLY A 307 19.98 -19.61 7.90
CA GLY A 307 21.00 -18.81 8.57
C GLY A 307 20.45 -17.66 9.43
N ILE A 308 19.23 -17.18 9.18
CA ILE A 308 18.57 -16.17 10.03
C ILE A 308 18.43 -16.68 11.47
N ILE A 309 18.10 -17.96 11.62
CA ILE A 309 17.87 -18.64 12.91
C ILE A 309 19.00 -19.62 13.27
N GLY A 310 20.15 -19.55 12.58
CA GLY A 310 21.30 -20.41 12.85
C GLY A 310 21.14 -21.88 12.43
N VAL A 311 20.26 -22.16 11.45
CA VAL A 311 20.01 -23.52 10.94
C VAL A 311 20.54 -23.65 9.51
N GLU A 312 21.05 -24.83 9.15
CA GLU A 312 21.50 -25.11 7.79
C GLU A 312 20.34 -25.10 6.78
N ASN A 313 20.62 -24.61 5.57
CA ASN A 313 19.63 -24.57 4.50
C ASN A 313 19.32 -26.00 4.00
N LYS A 314 18.04 -26.31 3.86
CA LYS A 314 17.54 -27.61 3.36
C LYS A 314 17.29 -27.60 1.85
N SER A 315 17.19 -26.42 1.23
CA SER A 315 16.92 -26.30 -0.20
C SER A 315 17.43 -24.95 -0.76
N ASP A 316 17.55 -24.89 -2.09
CA ASP A 316 17.91 -23.69 -2.86
C ASP A 316 16.69 -22.84 -3.29
N LEU A 317 15.48 -23.18 -2.86
CA LEU A 317 14.31 -22.34 -3.12
C LEU A 317 14.55 -20.96 -2.51
N LYS A 318 14.34 -19.88 -3.27
CA LYS A 318 14.48 -18.51 -2.75
C LYS A 318 13.12 -17.84 -2.69
N VAL A 319 12.70 -17.33 -1.54
CA VAL A 319 11.50 -16.48 -1.45
C VAL A 319 11.70 -15.14 -2.15
N ILE A 320 10.64 -14.35 -2.26
CA ILE A 320 10.66 -12.98 -2.82
C ILE A 320 11.03 -11.97 -1.73
N ASP A 321 11.66 -10.86 -2.12
CA ASP A 321 12.21 -9.82 -1.22
C ASP A 321 11.19 -9.28 -0.21
N ILE A 322 9.91 -9.21 -0.58
CA ILE A 322 8.83 -8.80 0.33
C ILE A 322 8.72 -9.71 1.57
N SER A 323 9.15 -10.97 1.48
CA SER A 323 9.17 -11.90 2.61
C SER A 323 10.21 -11.49 3.65
N LEU A 324 11.38 -11.00 3.20
CA LEU A 324 12.43 -10.46 4.09
C LEU A 324 11.96 -9.18 4.78
N ILE A 325 11.24 -8.31 4.07
CA ILE A 325 10.63 -7.11 4.67
C ILE A 325 9.58 -7.49 5.73
N ASN A 326 8.77 -8.52 5.49
CA ASN A 326 7.82 -9.02 6.49
C ASN A 326 8.55 -9.62 7.72
N LEU A 327 9.66 -10.33 7.52
CA LEU A 327 10.49 -10.87 8.60
C LEU A 327 11.16 -9.76 9.42
N LEU A 328 11.70 -8.72 8.76
CA LEU A 328 12.20 -7.51 9.44
C LEU A 328 11.13 -6.94 10.37
N GLY A 329 9.92 -6.73 9.84
CA GLY A 329 8.79 -6.21 10.62
C GLY A 329 8.38 -7.14 11.77
N TYR A 330 8.40 -8.46 11.56
CA TYR A 330 8.05 -9.46 12.56
C TYR A 330 9.03 -9.46 13.74
N PHE A 331 10.33 -9.59 13.44
CA PHE A 331 11.37 -9.61 14.50
C PHE A 331 11.47 -8.28 15.22
N ASN A 332 11.22 -7.16 14.54
CA ASN A 332 11.10 -5.85 15.18
C ASN A 332 9.86 -5.75 16.09
N THR A 333 8.70 -6.25 15.66
CA THR A 333 7.46 -6.20 16.45
C THR A 333 7.57 -6.99 17.75
N PHE A 334 8.25 -8.14 17.70
CA PHE A 334 8.44 -9.03 18.85
C PHE A 334 9.88 -8.99 19.38
N ILE A 335 10.55 -7.84 19.23
CA ILE A 335 11.97 -7.68 19.55
C ILE A 335 12.31 -8.07 20.99
N ASP A 336 11.34 -8.01 21.90
CA ASP A 336 11.50 -8.34 23.31
C ASP A 336 11.71 -9.84 23.57
N ARG A 337 11.41 -10.72 22.60
CA ARG A 337 11.63 -12.17 22.74
C ARG A 337 13.12 -12.52 22.75
N PRO A 338 13.50 -13.65 23.38
CA PRO A 338 14.87 -14.17 23.30
C PRO A 338 15.32 -14.30 21.85
N GLU A 339 16.58 -13.97 21.55
CA GLU A 339 17.22 -14.10 20.23
C GLU A 339 16.67 -13.25 19.08
N TYR A 340 15.48 -12.65 19.19
CA TYR A 340 14.85 -11.93 18.08
C TYR A 340 15.65 -10.72 17.56
N ILE A 341 16.48 -10.11 18.41
CA ILE A 341 17.40 -9.05 17.97
C ILE A 341 18.54 -9.60 17.09
N GLN A 342 18.99 -10.82 17.37
CA GLN A 342 19.97 -11.51 16.54
C GLN A 342 19.33 -11.93 15.21
N TYR A 343 18.09 -12.45 15.25
CA TYR A 343 17.36 -12.78 14.02
C TYR A 343 17.10 -11.54 13.16
N LEU A 344 16.79 -10.40 13.78
CA LEU A 344 16.69 -9.12 13.09
C LEU A 344 18.02 -8.73 12.43
N ALA A 345 19.13 -8.78 13.19
CA ALA A 345 20.48 -8.51 12.66
C ALA A 345 20.83 -9.42 11.49
N ASN A 346 20.60 -10.74 11.62
CA ASN A 346 20.84 -11.72 10.56
C ASN A 346 19.94 -11.46 9.34
N THR A 347 18.70 -11.01 9.54
CA THR A 347 17.81 -10.64 8.44
C THR A 347 18.37 -9.45 7.66
N ILE A 348 18.94 -8.45 8.34
CA ILE A 348 19.63 -7.32 7.71
C ILE A 348 20.89 -7.80 6.96
N GLU A 349 21.63 -8.76 7.50
CA GLU A 349 22.77 -9.36 6.80
C GLU A 349 22.36 -10.13 5.52
N VAL A 350 21.20 -10.80 5.54
CA VAL A 350 20.65 -11.39 4.31
C VAL A 350 20.28 -10.29 3.30
N LEU A 351 19.71 -9.18 3.75
CA LEU A 351 19.45 -8.02 2.89
C LEU A 351 20.74 -7.42 2.31
N ASN A 352 21.86 -7.47 3.04
CA ASN A 352 23.17 -7.07 2.51
C ASN A 352 23.64 -7.93 1.32
N GLN A 353 23.07 -9.12 1.12
CA GLN A 353 23.50 -10.09 0.10
C GLN A 353 22.55 -10.19 -1.09
N ILE A 354 21.39 -9.54 -1.07
CA ILE A 354 20.44 -9.62 -2.18
C ILE A 354 21.01 -8.98 -3.45
N PRO A 355 20.70 -9.47 -4.66
CA PRO A 355 21.27 -8.92 -5.90
C PRO A 355 20.82 -7.50 -6.24
N VAL A 356 19.64 -7.09 -5.77
CA VAL A 356 19.01 -5.81 -6.12
C VAL A 356 18.42 -5.15 -4.88
N ILE A 357 18.86 -3.93 -4.60
CA ILE A 357 18.27 -3.07 -3.56
C ILE A 357 17.07 -2.33 -4.16
N THR A 358 15.94 -2.31 -3.46
CA THR A 358 14.74 -1.58 -3.87
C THR A 358 14.28 -0.57 -2.83
N ASN A 359 13.41 0.37 -3.23
CA ASN A 359 12.82 1.34 -2.30
C ASN A 359 12.14 0.65 -1.12
N GLU A 360 11.38 -0.43 -1.34
CA GLU A 360 10.64 -1.10 -0.26
C GLU A 360 11.57 -1.71 0.79
N ILE A 361 12.78 -2.11 0.38
CA ILE A 361 13.80 -2.65 1.29
C ILE A 361 14.41 -1.52 2.12
N VAL A 362 14.80 -0.43 1.46
CA VAL A 362 15.33 0.78 2.12
C VAL A 362 14.29 1.34 3.09
N ASP A 363 13.07 1.57 2.63
CA ASP A 363 11.95 2.09 3.42
C ASP A 363 11.58 1.13 4.56
N GLY A 364 11.62 -0.18 4.32
CA GLY A 364 11.41 -1.20 5.34
C GLY A 364 12.44 -1.12 6.47
N LEU A 365 13.72 -0.92 6.13
CA LEU A 365 14.78 -0.75 7.13
C LEU A 365 14.70 0.61 7.83
N ILE A 366 14.42 1.70 7.12
CA ILE A 366 14.15 3.03 7.71
C ILE A 366 13.02 2.93 8.75
N LYS A 367 11.96 2.18 8.43
CA LYS A 367 10.87 1.94 9.38
C LYS A 367 11.35 1.24 10.65
N VAL A 368 12.12 0.15 10.52
CA VAL A 368 12.66 -0.57 11.68
C VAL A 368 13.57 0.33 12.51
N LEU A 369 14.45 1.10 11.87
CA LEU A 369 15.36 2.02 12.56
C LEU A 369 14.58 3.12 13.31
N THR A 370 13.52 3.65 12.72
CA THR A 370 12.68 4.65 13.40
C THR A 370 11.80 4.05 14.50
N ASP A 371 11.31 2.82 14.35
CA ASP A 371 10.62 2.05 15.39
C ASP A 371 11.55 1.79 16.60
N LEU A 372 12.86 1.62 16.37
CA LEU A 372 13.90 1.39 17.40
C LEU A 372 14.59 2.66 17.92
N ASP A 373 14.09 3.85 17.57
CA ASP A 373 14.67 5.16 17.93
C ASP A 373 16.12 5.39 17.44
N LEU A 374 16.55 4.66 16.40
CA LEU A 374 17.83 4.82 15.71
C LEU A 374 17.74 5.87 14.60
N ILE A 375 17.15 7.03 14.91
CA ILE A 375 16.77 8.05 13.93
C ILE A 375 17.95 8.53 13.08
N LYS A 376 19.14 8.71 13.67
CA LYS A 376 20.34 9.14 12.93
C LYS A 376 20.72 8.15 11.81
N HIS A 377 20.63 6.84 12.07
CA HIS A 377 20.92 5.83 11.05
C HIS A 377 19.85 5.83 9.95
N ALA A 378 18.58 6.07 10.33
CA ALA A 378 17.48 6.21 9.37
C ALA A 378 17.67 7.44 8.45
N GLU A 379 18.10 8.58 9.01
CA GLU A 379 18.43 9.81 8.27
C GLU A 379 19.58 9.58 7.29
N ILE A 380 20.69 9.01 7.76
CA ILE A 380 21.85 8.71 6.91
C ILE A 380 21.45 7.77 5.78
N LEU A 381 20.68 6.72 6.07
CA LEU A 381 20.21 5.78 5.05
C LEU A 381 19.31 6.47 4.01
N PHE A 382 18.38 7.31 4.46
CA PHE A 382 17.48 8.06 3.58
C PHE A 382 18.23 9.01 2.66
N GLU A 383 19.14 9.83 3.21
CA GLU A 383 19.97 10.75 2.44
C GLU A 383 20.88 9.99 1.46
N THR A 384 21.52 8.92 1.93
CA THR A 384 22.42 8.10 1.12
C THR A 384 21.71 7.43 -0.05
N ALA A 385 20.49 6.95 0.18
CA ALA A 385 19.69 6.26 -0.85
C ALA A 385 19.16 7.22 -1.92
N TYR A 386 18.78 8.44 -1.56
CA TYR A 386 17.92 9.28 -2.40
C TYR A 386 18.55 10.61 -2.86
N PHE A 387 19.55 11.13 -2.14
CA PHE A 387 20.06 12.49 -2.35
C PHE A 387 21.56 12.53 -2.69
N GLN A 388 22.01 11.63 -3.57
CA GLN A 388 23.37 11.64 -4.12
C GLN A 388 23.56 12.79 -5.16
N PRO A 389 24.81 13.24 -5.42
CA PRO A 389 25.13 14.52 -6.10
C PRO A 389 24.61 14.72 -7.54
N ALA A 390 23.98 13.72 -8.15
CA ALA A 390 23.48 13.74 -9.53
C ALA A 390 21.95 13.57 -9.58
N TYR A 391 21.19 14.33 -8.79
CA TYR A 391 19.73 14.28 -8.80
C TYR A 391 19.15 14.84 -10.12
N THR A 392 18.96 13.97 -11.12
CA THR A 392 18.10 14.18 -12.30
C THR A 392 16.69 13.60 -12.06
N ASN A 393 15.66 14.38 -12.41
CA ASN A 393 14.22 14.05 -12.33
C ASN A 393 13.76 13.07 -13.44
N GLU A 394 14.61 12.14 -13.87
CA GLU A 394 14.28 11.22 -14.96
C GLU A 394 13.48 10.01 -14.43
N ASP A 395 12.29 9.83 -15.01
CA ASP A 395 11.29 8.76 -14.81
C ASP A 395 11.01 8.37 -13.34
N SER A 396 10.05 9.09 -12.72
CA SER A 396 9.54 8.79 -11.38
C SER A 396 8.70 7.52 -11.29
N GLU A 397 8.11 7.05 -12.41
CA GLU A 397 7.24 5.88 -12.42
C GLU A 397 7.99 4.60 -12.78
N ILE A 398 8.44 3.89 -11.73
CA ILE A 398 8.96 2.54 -11.88
C ILE A 398 7.80 1.57 -12.08
N LEU A 399 7.61 1.09 -13.31
CA LEU A 399 6.68 0.00 -13.61
C LEU A 399 7.14 -1.30 -12.92
N THR A 400 6.22 -1.96 -12.20
CA THR A 400 6.49 -3.23 -11.50
C THR A 400 7.07 -4.31 -12.43
N GLU A 401 6.62 -4.31 -13.69
CA GLU A 401 7.13 -5.22 -14.72
C GLU A 401 8.61 -4.99 -15.04
N TRP A 402 9.03 -3.73 -15.18
CA TRP A 402 10.42 -3.40 -15.46
C TRP A 402 11.33 -3.78 -14.30
N ARG A 403 10.87 -3.57 -13.06
CA ARG A 403 11.64 -4.00 -11.89
C ARG A 403 11.81 -5.51 -11.85
N TYR A 404 10.76 -6.26 -12.18
CA TYR A 404 10.85 -7.72 -12.28
C TYR A 404 11.87 -8.15 -13.35
N ILE A 405 11.85 -7.53 -14.53
CA ILE A 405 12.81 -7.80 -15.61
C ILE A 405 14.24 -7.49 -15.17
N TYR A 406 14.47 -6.34 -14.54
CA TYR A 406 15.77 -5.94 -14.04
C TYR A 406 16.31 -6.92 -12.98
N THR A 407 15.52 -7.27 -11.97
CA THR A 407 15.91 -8.25 -10.94
C THR A 407 16.21 -9.62 -11.55
N LYS A 408 15.42 -10.05 -12.53
CA LYS A 408 15.66 -11.28 -13.28
C LYS A 408 16.99 -11.21 -14.02
N LEU A 409 17.29 -10.12 -14.73
CA LEU A 409 18.55 -9.95 -15.44
C LEU A 409 19.75 -9.97 -14.47
N LYS A 410 19.72 -9.17 -13.40
CA LYS A 410 20.78 -9.14 -12.37
C LYS A 410 21.03 -10.50 -11.75
N GLY A 411 19.97 -11.25 -11.45
CA GLY A 411 20.10 -12.61 -10.92
C GLY A 411 20.65 -13.62 -11.93
N MET A 412 20.45 -13.40 -13.23
CA MET A 412 20.92 -14.29 -14.29
C MET A 412 22.37 -14.02 -14.71
N THR A 413 22.76 -12.74 -14.79
CA THR A 413 24.09 -12.31 -15.28
C THR A 413 25.08 -12.11 -14.13
N GLN A 414 24.60 -12.06 -12.88
CA GLN A 414 25.40 -11.72 -11.70
C GLN A 414 26.20 -10.42 -11.86
N ASN A 415 25.69 -9.50 -12.67
CA ASN A 415 26.42 -8.27 -12.99
C ASN A 415 26.56 -7.37 -11.75
N GLU A 416 27.80 -6.97 -11.44
CA GLU A 416 28.14 -6.15 -10.27
C GLU A 416 28.38 -4.66 -10.60
N SER A 417 28.09 -4.22 -11.82
CA SER A 417 28.44 -2.86 -12.29
C SER A 417 27.25 -1.98 -12.67
N VAL A 418 26.13 -2.56 -13.08
CA VAL A 418 24.93 -1.82 -13.49
C VAL A 418 23.96 -1.73 -12.32
N PHE A 419 23.82 -0.52 -11.78
CA PHE A 419 22.93 -0.19 -10.67
C PHE A 419 21.92 0.86 -11.10
N TYR A 420 20.64 0.64 -10.83
CA TYR A 420 19.64 1.67 -11.11
C TYR A 420 19.56 2.68 -9.97
N LYS A 421 19.22 3.92 -10.33
CA LYS A 421 19.03 5.01 -9.37
C LYS A 421 17.74 4.80 -8.56
N LEU A 422 17.85 4.88 -7.25
CA LEU A 422 16.68 4.93 -6.37
C LEU A 422 16.14 6.37 -6.34
N SER A 423 14.82 6.50 -6.33
CA SER A 423 14.13 7.78 -6.21
C SER A 423 13.16 7.69 -5.05
N PRO A 424 13.12 8.68 -4.13
CA PRO A 424 12.20 8.64 -3.01
C PRO A 424 10.78 8.71 -3.53
N ASN A 425 9.87 7.93 -2.95
CA ASN A 425 8.44 8.02 -3.26
C ASN A 425 7.67 8.48 -2.02
N HIS A 426 6.36 8.65 -2.18
CA HIS A 426 5.48 9.07 -1.09
C HIS A 426 5.63 8.22 0.19
N TYR A 427 5.81 6.91 0.04
CA TYR A 427 5.97 5.99 1.16
C TYR A 427 7.34 6.14 1.86
N SER A 428 8.40 6.43 1.11
CA SER A 428 9.73 6.73 1.65
C SER A 428 9.68 7.91 2.61
N PHE A 429 9.04 9.01 2.19
CA PHE A 429 8.82 10.17 3.06
C PHE A 429 7.91 9.84 4.23
N LEU A 430 6.78 9.18 4.00
CA LEU A 430 5.81 8.85 5.05
C LEU A 430 6.45 8.08 6.21
N THR A 431 7.32 7.13 5.89
CA THR A 431 8.01 6.30 6.89
C THR A 431 8.91 7.16 7.80
N LEU A 432 9.69 8.08 7.23
CA LEU A 432 10.55 8.97 8.01
C LEU A 432 9.72 10.00 8.80
N PHE A 433 8.65 10.53 8.22
CA PHE A 433 7.67 11.39 8.89
C PHE A 433 7.12 10.75 10.16
N GLN A 434 6.69 9.49 10.07
CA GLN A 434 6.17 8.72 11.21
C GLN A 434 7.22 8.56 12.31
N GLY A 435 8.49 8.36 11.96
CA GLY A 435 9.59 8.36 12.91
C GLY A 435 9.74 9.69 13.64
N TYR A 436 9.78 10.80 12.90
CA TYR A 436 9.91 12.14 13.51
C TYR A 436 8.75 12.51 14.42
N CYS A 437 7.53 12.16 14.00
CA CYS A 437 6.30 12.38 14.74
C CYS A 437 6.34 11.78 16.17
N ARG A 438 7.01 10.63 16.36
CA ARG A 438 7.03 9.91 17.64
C ARG A 438 7.96 10.50 18.70
N GLY A 439 9.04 11.18 18.32
CA GLY A 439 10.06 11.59 19.30
C GLY A 439 10.97 12.75 18.92
N GLN A 440 10.88 13.26 17.69
CA GLN A 440 11.78 14.33 17.22
C GLN A 440 11.13 15.72 17.32
N SER A 441 11.94 16.77 17.19
CA SER A 441 11.44 18.15 17.18
C SER A 441 10.59 18.43 15.93
N PHE A 442 9.69 19.40 16.03
CA PHE A 442 8.88 19.82 14.89
C PHE A 442 9.74 20.45 13.77
N ASP A 443 10.92 21.00 14.09
CA ASP A 443 11.85 21.54 13.07
C ASP A 443 12.29 20.47 12.06
N LYS A 444 12.51 19.21 12.51
CA LYS A 444 12.83 18.08 11.62
C LYS A 444 11.70 17.78 10.64
N ILE A 445 10.45 17.94 11.09
CA ILE A 445 9.25 17.81 10.26
C ILE A 445 9.20 18.93 9.22
N ARG A 446 9.40 20.20 9.64
CA ARG A 446 9.46 21.34 8.72
C ARG A 446 10.56 21.19 7.67
N HIS A 447 11.73 20.70 8.08
CA HIS A 447 12.83 20.45 7.14
C HIS A 447 12.47 19.38 6.10
N LEU A 448 11.83 18.27 6.53
CA LEU A 448 11.42 17.22 5.60
C LEU A 448 10.33 17.70 4.62
N MET A 449 9.40 18.54 5.07
CA MET A 449 8.43 19.21 4.17
C MET A 449 9.16 20.05 3.11
N HIS A 450 10.14 20.87 3.53
CA HIS A 450 10.93 21.67 2.60
C HIS A 450 11.67 20.82 1.56
N VAL A 451 12.24 19.67 1.97
CA VAL A 451 12.87 18.71 1.04
C VAL A 451 11.84 18.16 0.05
N MET A 452 10.66 17.77 0.53
CA MET A 452 9.58 17.29 -0.34
C MET A 452 9.18 18.32 -1.39
N ASP A 453 8.89 19.55 -0.94
CA ASP A 453 8.41 20.64 -1.78
C ASP A 453 9.44 21.07 -2.83
N ASN A 454 10.68 21.29 -2.38
CA ASN A 454 11.69 22.00 -3.18
C ASN A 454 12.64 21.07 -3.93
N LEU A 455 12.91 19.87 -3.41
CA LEU A 455 13.85 18.94 -4.05
C LEU A 455 13.14 17.86 -4.87
N THR A 456 12.01 17.34 -4.38
CA THR A 456 11.31 16.22 -5.04
C THR A 456 9.98 16.60 -5.69
N LYS A 457 9.48 17.81 -5.43
CA LYS A 457 8.16 18.30 -5.87
C LYS A 457 7.02 17.34 -5.51
N GLN A 458 7.12 16.65 -4.36
CA GLN A 458 6.10 15.73 -3.88
C GLN A 458 5.18 16.42 -2.87
N ARG A 459 3.86 16.18 -2.99
CA ARG A 459 2.87 16.72 -2.06
C ARG A 459 2.76 15.91 -0.78
N MET A 460 2.41 16.59 0.31
CA MET A 460 1.98 15.97 1.55
C MET A 460 0.65 15.22 1.35
N SER A 461 0.49 14.06 1.99
CA SER A 461 -0.80 13.34 1.98
C SER A 461 -1.60 13.60 3.25
N THR A 462 -2.91 13.33 3.16
CA THR A 462 -3.82 13.27 4.31
C THR A 462 -3.25 12.45 5.46
N LYS A 463 -2.53 11.35 5.17
CA LYS A 463 -1.94 10.49 6.20
C LYS A 463 -0.77 11.16 6.92
N MET A 464 0.10 11.86 6.20
CA MET A 464 1.20 12.61 6.81
C MET A 464 0.67 13.72 7.73
N TYR A 465 -0.34 14.48 7.28
CA TYR A 465 -1.02 15.45 8.13
C TYR A 465 -1.65 14.80 9.36
N PHE A 466 -2.38 13.71 9.18
CA PHE A 466 -2.99 12.98 10.28
C PHE A 466 -1.97 12.54 11.33
N ASP A 467 -0.82 12.00 10.91
CA ASP A 467 0.23 11.55 11.84
C ASP A 467 0.86 12.75 12.59
N ILE A 468 0.97 13.93 11.97
CA ILE A 468 1.41 15.18 12.64
C ILE A 468 0.39 15.62 13.70
N PHE A 469 -0.89 15.76 13.35
CA PHE A 469 -1.92 16.17 14.30
C PHE A 469 -2.09 15.14 15.43
N LYS A 470 -2.06 13.84 15.12
CA LYS A 470 -2.07 12.78 16.12
C LYS A 470 -0.89 12.92 17.10
N SER A 471 0.27 13.37 16.61
CA SER A 471 1.44 13.63 17.46
C SER A 471 1.23 14.85 18.35
N PHE A 472 0.66 15.95 17.83
CA PHE A 472 0.26 17.09 18.68
C PHE A 472 -0.73 16.71 19.79
N LYS A 473 -1.63 15.74 19.57
CA LYS A 473 -2.53 15.20 20.60
C LYS A 473 -1.75 14.53 21.73
N ASN A 474 -0.71 13.77 21.37
CA ASN A 474 0.03 12.93 22.30
C ASN A 474 1.26 13.62 22.92
N ARG A 475 1.64 14.80 22.42
CA ARG A 475 2.86 15.52 22.77
C ARG A 475 2.55 16.93 23.25
N ASN A 476 3.19 17.34 24.34
CA ASN A 476 3.06 18.70 24.88
C ASN A 476 4.25 19.60 24.53
N ASP A 477 5.37 19.04 24.04
CA ASP A 477 6.62 19.75 23.76
C ASP A 477 6.61 20.55 22.44
N TRP A 478 5.68 20.25 21.53
CA TRP A 478 5.47 21.07 20.34
C TRP A 478 4.61 22.30 20.68
N PRO A 479 5.10 23.53 20.37
CA PRO A 479 4.43 24.78 20.71
C PRO A 479 3.24 25.10 19.79
N LEU A 480 2.35 25.99 20.25
CA LEU A 480 1.17 26.45 19.50
C LEU A 480 1.53 27.06 18.14
N LYS A 481 2.65 27.78 18.04
CA LYS A 481 3.13 28.35 16.75
C LYS A 481 3.30 27.29 15.66
N ASP A 482 3.71 26.08 16.04
CA ASP A 482 3.91 24.97 15.12
C ASP A 482 2.57 24.34 14.71
N LEU A 483 1.59 24.34 15.63
CA LEU A 483 0.21 23.95 15.33
C LEU A 483 -0.44 24.94 14.34
N ASN A 484 -0.27 26.24 14.58
CA ASN A 484 -0.78 27.28 13.67
C ASN A 484 -0.11 27.17 12.30
N PHE A 485 1.22 26.97 12.27
CA PHE A 485 1.95 26.74 11.02
C PHE A 485 1.37 25.57 10.21
N ILE A 486 1.15 24.40 10.83
CA ILE A 486 0.65 23.23 10.08
C ILE A 486 -0.80 23.40 9.65
N LEU A 487 -1.62 24.08 10.45
CA LEU A 487 -3.00 24.43 10.13
C LEU A 487 -3.07 25.37 8.92
N THR A 488 -2.30 26.46 8.92
CA THR A 488 -2.21 27.41 7.81
C THR A 488 -1.70 26.70 6.56
N ARG A 489 -0.66 25.87 6.67
CA ARG A 489 -0.14 25.11 5.53
C ARG A 489 -1.21 24.18 4.94
N LEU A 490 -1.94 23.43 5.78
CA LEU A 490 -2.98 22.52 5.34
C LEU A 490 -4.07 23.25 4.55
N ILE A 491 -4.52 24.41 5.04
CA ILE A 491 -5.50 25.24 4.32
C ILE A 491 -4.93 25.70 2.98
N ASN A 492 -3.71 26.26 2.95
CA ASN A 492 -3.10 26.76 1.72
C ASN A 492 -2.95 25.65 0.65
N GLU A 493 -2.62 24.42 1.07
CA GLU A 493 -2.52 23.28 0.14
C GLU A 493 -3.87 22.80 -0.39
N ILE A 494 -4.95 22.90 0.42
CA ILE A 494 -6.32 22.60 -0.02
C ILE A 494 -6.88 23.72 -0.89
N ASP A 495 -6.50 24.98 -0.63
CA ASP A 495 -6.96 26.13 -1.40
C ASP A 495 -6.19 26.33 -2.70
N SER A 496 -4.94 25.89 -2.79
CA SER A 496 -4.15 25.94 -4.03
C SER A 496 -4.57 24.88 -5.06
N SER A 497 -5.42 23.91 -4.70
CA SER A 497 -5.97 22.92 -5.64
C SER A 497 -7.18 23.44 -6.44
N LYS A 498 -7.33 24.76 -6.62
CA LYS A 498 -8.53 25.40 -7.22
C LYS A 498 -8.90 24.80 -8.58
N ASP A 499 -9.97 24.02 -8.61
CA ASP A 499 -10.96 24.12 -9.67
C ASP A 499 -11.98 25.20 -9.23
N ASN A 500 -12.40 26.06 -10.17
CA ASN A 500 -13.28 27.22 -9.90
C ASN A 500 -14.66 26.84 -9.33
N ASP A 501 -15.03 25.55 -9.31
CA ASP A 501 -16.29 25.03 -8.80
C ASP A 501 -16.45 25.17 -7.27
N ASP A 502 -15.35 25.33 -6.53
CA ASP A 502 -15.36 25.40 -5.07
C ASP A 502 -16.04 26.66 -4.50
N LEU A 503 -15.97 27.79 -5.21
CA LEU A 503 -16.51 29.06 -4.74
C LEU A 503 -18.04 29.09 -4.81
N ASP A 504 -18.62 28.46 -5.83
CA ASP A 504 -20.08 28.37 -5.99
C ASP A 504 -20.69 27.35 -5.01
N ALA A 505 -19.96 26.28 -4.67
CA ALA A 505 -20.34 25.35 -3.62
C ALA A 505 -20.32 25.98 -2.21
N LEU A 506 -19.31 26.80 -1.88
CA LEU A 506 -19.26 27.54 -0.62
C LEU A 506 -20.38 28.59 -0.52
N LYS A 507 -20.69 29.30 -1.61
CA LYS A 507 -21.86 30.19 -1.71
C LYS A 507 -23.17 29.43 -1.51
N LEU A 508 -23.28 28.21 -2.04
CA LEU A 508 -24.46 27.35 -1.84
C LEU A 508 -24.62 26.94 -0.37
N LEU A 509 -23.55 26.49 0.29
CA LEU A 509 -23.57 26.09 1.70
C LEU A 509 -23.91 27.27 2.64
N SER A 510 -23.36 28.46 2.36
CA SER A 510 -23.72 29.70 3.05
C SER A 510 -25.20 30.07 2.82
N ARG A 511 -25.70 30.00 1.58
CA ARG A 511 -27.13 30.24 1.25
C ARG A 511 -28.07 29.23 1.93
N MET A 512 -27.60 28.02 2.22
CA MET A 512 -28.36 27.01 2.96
C MET A 512 -28.39 27.26 4.48
N GLY A 513 -27.78 28.35 4.97
CA GLY A 513 -27.69 28.67 6.40
C GLY A 513 -26.79 27.70 7.17
N LEU A 514 -25.93 26.96 6.47
CA LEU A 514 -25.04 25.96 7.05
C LEU A 514 -23.69 26.57 7.47
N LEU A 515 -23.37 27.78 7.01
CA LEU A 515 -22.21 28.56 7.44
C LEU A 515 -22.72 29.88 8.01
N GLU A 516 -22.14 30.35 9.11
CA GLU A 516 -22.38 31.73 9.56
C GLU A 516 -21.89 32.70 8.47
N ASN A 517 -22.52 33.86 8.33
CA ASN A 517 -22.16 34.89 7.34
C ASN A 517 -20.73 35.42 7.61
N SER A 518 -19.70 34.68 7.24
CA SER A 518 -18.31 35.11 7.26
C SER A 518 -17.85 35.48 5.85
N PHE A 519 -18.58 36.40 5.20
CA PHE A 519 -18.12 37.11 4.00
C PHE A 519 -17.21 38.29 4.37
N ALA A 520 -16.29 38.08 5.32
CA ALA A 520 -15.29 39.06 5.74
C ALA A 520 -13.86 38.52 5.58
N MET A 521 -13.64 37.60 4.65
CA MET A 521 -12.31 37.04 4.32
C MET A 521 -11.87 37.34 2.89
N GLU A 522 -12.61 38.15 2.13
CA GLU A 522 -12.17 38.58 0.78
C GLU A 522 -10.98 39.56 0.81
N ASP A 523 -10.74 40.28 1.92
CA ASP A 523 -9.79 41.39 1.96
C ASP A 523 -8.46 41.14 2.71
N GLN A 524 -8.12 39.90 3.10
CA GLN A 524 -6.87 39.62 3.85
C GLN A 524 -6.01 38.45 3.34
N TRP A 525 -6.20 37.99 2.12
CA TRP A 525 -5.47 36.83 1.61
C TRP A 525 -4.74 37.10 0.29
N ASP A 526 -3.59 37.78 0.39
CA ASP A 526 -2.57 37.80 -0.66
C ASP A 526 -1.69 36.54 -0.52
N GLY A 527 -2.21 35.41 -0.98
CA GLY A 527 -1.48 34.15 -1.06
C GLY A 527 -0.61 34.07 -2.33
N GLU A 528 0.53 34.74 -2.35
CA GLU A 528 1.58 34.50 -3.35
C GLU A 528 2.28 33.15 -3.09
N PHE A 529 1.69 32.01 -3.42
CA PHE A 529 2.43 30.76 -3.69
C PHE A 529 1.54 29.81 -4.51
N ALA A 530 1.52 29.99 -5.82
CA ALA A 530 0.93 29.05 -6.77
C ALA A 530 2.05 28.27 -7.46
N THR A 531 2.37 27.08 -6.95
CA THR A 531 3.14 26.08 -7.70
C THR A 531 2.17 25.04 -8.25
N THR A 532 2.06 25.00 -9.58
CA THR A 532 1.34 23.96 -10.31
C THR A 532 2.07 22.63 -10.14
N TYR A 533 1.43 21.65 -9.52
CA TYR A 533 1.96 20.29 -9.39
C TYR A 533 1.07 19.31 -10.15
N HIS A 534 1.69 18.50 -11.02
CA HIS A 534 1.07 17.36 -11.68
C HIS A 534 1.50 16.07 -10.95
N GLY A 535 0.54 15.31 -10.42
CA GLY A 535 0.78 14.03 -9.74
C GLY A 535 -0.42 13.56 -8.90
N ASP A 536 -0.99 12.43 -9.29
CA ASP A 536 -2.29 11.90 -8.88
C ASP A 536 -2.36 11.40 -7.42
N SER A 537 -2.69 12.32 -6.51
CA SER A 537 -3.79 12.14 -5.54
C SER A 537 -4.00 13.47 -4.82
N PRO A 538 -5.16 14.13 -4.97
CA PRO A 538 -5.42 15.35 -4.24
C PRO A 538 -5.39 15.07 -2.74
N LEU A 539 -4.77 15.96 -1.97
CA LEU A 539 -4.91 16.02 -0.52
C LEU A 539 -6.41 16.07 -0.21
N ARG A 540 -6.96 15.02 0.39
CA ARG A 540 -8.38 14.96 0.76
C ARG A 540 -8.53 15.20 2.25
N LEU A 541 -9.34 16.18 2.61
CA LEU A 541 -9.67 16.43 4.01
C LEU A 541 -10.71 15.41 4.48
N SER A 542 -10.23 14.29 5.02
CA SER A 542 -11.10 13.24 5.55
C SER A 542 -11.74 13.65 6.89
N ASN A 543 -12.93 13.10 7.19
CA ASN A 543 -13.58 13.30 8.49
C ASN A 543 -12.66 12.90 9.66
N LEU A 544 -11.87 11.84 9.48
CA LEU A 544 -10.89 11.39 10.48
C LEU A 544 -9.79 12.43 10.74
N LEU A 545 -9.28 13.05 9.68
CA LEU A 545 -8.28 14.12 9.82
C LEU A 545 -8.87 15.32 10.56
N LEU A 546 -10.07 15.75 10.17
CA LEU A 546 -10.74 16.88 10.79
C LEU A 546 -11.11 16.61 12.26
N GLU A 547 -11.56 15.39 12.58
CA GLU A 547 -11.78 14.96 13.96
C GLU A 547 -10.51 15.05 14.80
N CYS A 548 -9.38 14.58 14.26
CA CYS A 548 -8.08 14.70 14.92
C CYS A 548 -7.70 16.16 15.17
N ILE A 549 -7.91 17.04 14.20
CA ILE A 549 -7.69 18.48 14.32
C ILE A 549 -8.54 19.06 15.46
N PHE A 550 -9.84 18.77 15.50
CA PHE A 550 -10.73 19.22 16.58
C PHE A 550 -10.24 18.78 17.96
N MET A 551 -9.84 17.50 18.11
CA MET A 551 -9.32 16.98 19.37
C MET A 551 -8.05 17.73 19.81
N VAL A 552 -7.13 17.97 18.88
CA VAL A 552 -5.86 18.68 19.16
C VAL A 552 -6.13 20.13 19.57
N CYS A 553 -6.89 20.87 18.76
CA CYS A 553 -7.20 22.27 19.00
C CYS A 553 -7.96 22.46 20.33
N THR A 554 -8.94 21.60 20.61
CA THR A 554 -9.69 21.61 21.88
C THR A 554 -8.76 21.37 23.07
N SER A 555 -7.89 20.36 22.99
CA SER A 555 -6.94 20.05 24.05
C SER A 555 -5.98 21.21 24.31
N ARG A 556 -5.49 21.88 23.25
CA ARG A 556 -4.56 23.00 23.38
C ARG A 556 -5.21 24.25 23.94
N LEU A 557 -6.41 24.62 23.48
CA LEU A 557 -7.16 25.75 24.04
C LEU A 557 -7.52 25.51 25.52
N TYR A 558 -7.88 24.28 25.88
CA TYR A 558 -8.13 23.90 27.27
C TYR A 558 -6.88 24.07 28.15
N GLN A 559 -5.72 23.58 27.70
CA GLN A 559 -4.43 23.75 28.42
C GLN A 559 -4.06 25.22 28.61
N MET A 560 -4.44 26.10 27.68
CA MET A 560 -4.18 27.54 27.75
C MET A 560 -5.22 28.32 28.57
N GLY A 561 -6.32 27.68 29.00
CA GLY A 561 -7.41 28.34 29.72
C GLY A 561 -8.24 29.33 28.88
N VAL A 562 -8.20 29.22 27.54
CA VAL A 562 -8.91 30.16 26.64
C VAL A 562 -10.36 29.70 26.43
N THR A 563 -11.25 30.10 27.33
CA THR A 563 -12.64 29.62 27.40
C THR A 563 -13.52 30.04 26.22
N ALA A 564 -13.36 31.26 25.71
CA ALA A 564 -14.17 31.77 24.60
C ALA A 564 -13.92 31.00 23.29
N LYS A 565 -12.66 30.93 22.83
CA LYS A 565 -12.26 30.14 21.65
C LYS A 565 -12.63 28.66 21.80
N LEU A 566 -12.50 28.10 23.01
CA LEU A 566 -12.89 26.72 23.29
C LEU A 566 -14.39 26.48 23.13
N SER A 567 -15.25 27.43 23.54
CA SER A 567 -16.70 27.34 23.32
C SER A 567 -17.02 27.35 21.83
N SER A 568 -16.50 28.34 21.09
CA SER A 568 -16.70 28.44 19.64
C SER A 568 -16.27 27.18 18.90
N LEU A 569 -15.15 26.57 19.29
CA LEU A 569 -14.67 25.34 18.67
C LEU A 569 -15.58 24.12 18.97
N LYS A 570 -16.17 24.05 20.18
CA LYS A 570 -17.13 23.00 20.53
C LYS A 570 -18.43 23.15 19.75
N ASP A 571 -18.95 24.37 19.65
CA ASP A 571 -20.16 24.67 18.88
C ASP A 571 -19.94 24.33 17.40
N LEU A 572 -18.79 24.71 16.84
CA LEU A 572 -18.38 24.35 15.48
C LEU A 572 -18.32 22.83 15.27
N LYS A 573 -17.77 22.09 16.23
CA LYS A 573 -17.71 20.62 16.16
C LYS A 573 -19.10 20.00 16.10
N VAL A 574 -20.04 20.47 16.94
CA VAL A 574 -21.43 19.98 16.94
C VAL A 574 -22.11 20.27 15.59
N ARG A 575 -21.89 21.48 15.03
CA ARG A 575 -22.39 21.82 13.68
C ARG A 575 -21.84 20.87 12.63
N TRP A 576 -20.54 20.63 12.64
CA TRP A 576 -19.88 19.73 11.70
C TRP A 576 -20.44 18.30 11.80
N GLU A 577 -20.58 17.75 13.02
CA GLU A 577 -21.15 16.42 13.26
C GLU A 577 -22.55 16.29 12.64
N ALA A 578 -23.43 17.27 12.84
CA ALA A 578 -24.76 17.30 12.25
C ALA A 578 -24.76 17.42 10.71
N MET A 579 -23.70 18.00 10.13
CA MET A 579 -23.54 18.08 8.67
C MET A 579 -23.02 16.77 8.07
N VAL A 580 -22.13 16.04 8.74
CA VAL A 580 -21.56 14.79 8.21
C VAL A 580 -22.42 13.55 8.48
N GLU A 581 -23.51 13.68 9.25
CA GLU A 581 -24.49 12.60 9.41
C GLU A 581 -25.03 12.12 8.05
N PRO A 582 -25.22 10.79 7.87
CA PRO A 582 -25.60 10.22 6.59
C PRO A 582 -27.01 10.66 6.18
N LYS A 583 -27.09 11.59 5.23
CA LYS A 583 -28.33 11.95 4.53
C LYS A 583 -28.50 11.02 3.32
N LYS A 584 -29.75 10.79 2.88
CA LYS A 584 -30.10 9.80 1.83
C LYS A 584 -29.14 9.91 0.63
N VAL A 585 -28.57 8.75 0.28
CA VAL A 585 -27.40 8.52 -0.57
C VAL A 585 -27.61 9.06 -1.99
N GLY A 586 -26.75 9.99 -2.42
CA GLY A 586 -26.62 10.46 -3.81
C GLY A 586 -25.18 10.32 -4.32
N PRO A 587 -24.95 10.44 -5.65
CA PRO A 587 -23.64 10.22 -6.27
C PRO A 587 -22.57 11.26 -5.90
N PHE A 588 -22.95 12.40 -5.31
CA PHE A 588 -22.07 13.53 -4.99
C PHE A 588 -21.68 13.63 -3.50
N GLU A 589 -21.85 12.55 -2.72
CA GLU A 589 -21.61 12.58 -1.27
C GLU A 589 -20.14 12.85 -0.92
N ALA A 590 -19.20 12.33 -1.71
CA ALA A 590 -17.77 12.55 -1.49
C ALA A 590 -17.39 14.03 -1.66
N ASP A 591 -17.93 14.68 -2.69
CA ASP A 591 -17.67 16.08 -2.99
C ASP A 591 -18.32 16.97 -1.92
N ARG A 592 -19.58 16.71 -1.58
CA ARG A 592 -20.29 17.35 -0.47
C ARG A 592 -19.48 17.30 0.84
N LEU A 593 -18.99 16.12 1.22
CA LEU A 593 -18.20 15.95 2.44
C LEU A 593 -16.86 16.70 2.36
N SER A 594 -16.22 16.72 1.20
CA SER A 594 -15.01 17.49 0.96
C SER A 594 -15.26 18.99 1.20
N TYR A 595 -16.35 19.54 0.65
CA TYR A 595 -16.75 20.94 0.83
C TYR A 595 -17.04 21.31 2.28
N ILE A 596 -17.85 20.49 2.96
CA ILE A 596 -18.17 20.67 4.38
C ILE A 596 -16.87 20.72 5.18
N ASN A 597 -16.00 19.73 5.00
CA ASN A 597 -14.78 19.65 5.78
C ASN A 597 -13.85 20.86 5.50
N LYS A 598 -13.76 21.31 4.24
CA LYS A 598 -12.96 22.47 3.86
C LYS A 598 -13.44 23.74 4.56
N ALA A 599 -14.75 24.02 4.51
CA ALA A 599 -15.34 25.18 5.17
C ALA A 599 -15.13 25.14 6.69
N ILE A 600 -15.34 23.98 7.31
CA ILE A 600 -15.12 23.78 8.75
C ILE A 600 -13.64 23.99 9.12
N LEU A 601 -12.69 23.55 8.29
CA LEU A 601 -11.28 23.78 8.53
C LEU A 601 -10.94 25.28 8.52
N MET A 602 -11.51 26.07 7.60
CA MET A 602 -11.33 27.52 7.57
C MET A 602 -11.79 28.17 8.88
N GLU A 603 -12.97 27.80 9.38
CA GLU A 603 -13.47 28.28 10.67
C GLU A 603 -12.59 27.85 11.84
N VAL A 604 -12.09 26.60 11.84
CA VAL A 604 -11.13 26.13 12.86
C VAL A 604 -9.88 27.01 12.86
N VAL A 605 -9.32 27.33 11.69
CA VAL A 605 -8.12 28.18 11.60
C VAL A 605 -8.42 29.60 12.03
N HIS A 606 -9.56 30.16 11.68
CA HIS A 606 -9.99 31.47 12.17
C HIS A 606 -10.13 31.52 13.70
N ILE A 607 -10.62 30.45 14.32
CA ILE A 607 -10.69 30.36 15.79
C ILE A 607 -9.30 30.22 16.40
N MET A 608 -8.39 29.48 15.77
CA MET A 608 -7.09 29.10 16.36
C MET A 608 -5.98 30.14 16.16
N VAL A 609 -5.89 30.71 14.95
CA VAL A 609 -4.99 31.81 14.60
C VAL A 609 -5.54 33.12 15.17
#